data_AF-A0A6A1VI71-F1
#
_entry.id   AF-A0A6A1VI71-F1
#
_cell.length_a   1.000
_cell.length_b   1.000
_cell.length_c   1.000
_cell.angle_alpha   90.00
_cell.angle_beta   90.00
_cell.angle_gamma   90.00
#
_symmetry.space_group_name_H-M   'P 1'
#
loop_
_entity.id
_entity.type
_entity.pdbx_description
1 polymer ?
#
loop_
_entity_poly.entity_id
_entity_poly.type
_entity_poly.pdbx_seq_one_letter_code
_entity_poly.pdbx_strand_id
1 'polypeptide(L)'
;MGTGALFGANYIQSVTPHLSLGGEVFWAGQHRKSGVGYAARYNTDKMVATGQVASTGMVALSYVQKVSEKVSLASDLMYNYMSREVSTSIGYDYILRQCRLRGKIDSNGCTSAFLEERLSMGLNFILSAEIDHSKKDYKFGFGLTVGE
;
A
#
# COMPACT_ATOMS: atom_id res chain seq x y z
N MET A 1 -7.93 8.67 33.04
CA MET A 1 -9.05 9.25 32.27
C MET A 1 -8.67 9.20 30.80
N GLY A 2 -9.21 8.40 29.90
CA GLY A 2 -10.20 7.34 29.90
C GLY A 2 -10.18 6.90 28.42
N THR A 3 -9.84 5.65 28.18
CA THR A 3 -9.42 5.06 26.91
C THR A 3 -10.25 5.59 25.73
N GLY A 4 -9.60 6.26 24.78
CA GLY A 4 -10.21 6.74 23.55
C GLY A 4 -10.64 5.54 22.71
N ALA A 5 -11.79 4.96 23.01
CA ALA A 5 -12.30 3.80 22.31
C ALA A 5 -12.61 4.20 20.86
N LEU A 6 -11.91 3.53 19.95
CA LEU A 6 -12.16 3.57 18.52
C LEU A 6 -13.12 2.43 18.22
N PHE A 7 -14.36 2.78 17.86
CA PHE A 7 -15.35 1.80 17.44
C PHE A 7 -15.44 1.83 15.92
N GLY A 8 -15.11 0.72 15.26
CA GLY A 8 -15.19 0.56 13.82
C GLY A 8 -16.13 -0.57 13.45
N ALA A 9 -16.95 -0.37 12.43
CA ALA A 9 -17.77 -1.41 11.80
C ALA A 9 -17.49 -1.39 10.29
N ASN A 10 -17.04 -2.52 9.76
CA ASN A 10 -16.76 -2.67 8.34
C ASN A 10 -17.69 -3.72 7.76
N TYR A 11 -18.27 -3.40 6.61
CA TYR A 11 -19.11 -4.30 5.87
C TYR A 11 -18.65 -4.33 4.42
N ILE A 12 -18.32 -5.50 3.89
CA ILE A 12 -17.98 -5.66 2.48
C ILE A 12 -18.78 -6.83 1.92
N GLN A 13 -19.41 -6.60 0.78
CA GLN A 13 -20.26 -7.57 0.11
C GLN A 13 -19.84 -7.67 -1.35
N SER A 14 -19.63 -8.91 -1.81
CA SER A 14 -19.45 -9.19 -3.22
C SER A 14 -20.81 -9.07 -3.92
N VAL A 15 -20.94 -8.07 -4.80
CA VAL A 15 -22.15 -7.86 -5.61
C VAL A 15 -22.07 -8.73 -6.88
N THR A 16 -20.85 -8.92 -7.39
CA THR A 16 -20.54 -9.69 -8.60
C THR A 16 -19.26 -10.50 -8.35
N PRO A 17 -19.03 -11.64 -9.05
CA PRO A 17 -17.77 -12.40 -8.94
C PRO A 17 -16.49 -11.56 -9.10
N HIS A 18 -16.58 -10.45 -9.82
CA HIS A 18 -15.47 -9.54 -10.11
C HIS A 18 -15.55 -8.22 -9.33
N LEU A 19 -16.67 -7.91 -8.65
CA LEU A 19 -16.89 -6.62 -8.00
C LEU A 19 -17.39 -6.82 -6.56
N SER A 20 -16.63 -6.29 -5.61
CA SER A 20 -16.99 -6.21 -4.20
C SER A 20 -17.11 -4.76 -3.79
N LEU A 21 -18.21 -4.42 -3.13
CA LEU A 21 -18.45 -3.09 -2.59
C LEU A 21 -18.58 -3.22 -1.07
N GLY A 22 -18.10 -2.22 -0.36
CA GLY A 22 -18.15 -2.19 1.09
C GLY A 22 -18.22 -0.78 1.63
N GLY A 23 -18.56 -0.68 2.90
CA GLY A 23 -18.50 0.53 3.68
C GLY A 23 -17.81 0.26 5.01
N GLU A 24 -17.04 1.22 5.47
CA GLU A 24 -16.48 1.28 6.80
C GLU A 24 -17.12 2.43 7.57
N VAL A 25 -17.35 2.27 8.85
CA VAL A 25 -17.81 3.33 9.74
C VAL A 25 -16.90 3.28 10.94
N PHE A 26 -16.23 4.38 11.25
CA PHE A 26 -15.41 4.49 12.44
C PHE A 26 -15.81 5.69 13.28
N TRP A 27 -15.77 5.51 14.59
CA TRP A 27 -16.07 6.52 15.59
C TRP A 27 -14.93 6.59 16.59
N ALA A 28 -14.21 7.71 16.56
CA ALA A 28 -13.12 8.00 17.49
C ALA A 28 -13.65 8.85 18.65
N GLY A 29 -13.86 8.23 19.81
CA GLY A 29 -14.38 8.91 21.00
C GLY A 29 -13.50 10.07 21.49
N GLN A 30 -12.19 10.02 21.24
CA GLN A 30 -11.23 11.04 21.71
C GLN A 30 -11.30 12.37 20.94
N HIS A 31 -11.66 12.35 19.65
CA HIS A 31 -11.77 13.56 18.82
C HIS A 31 -13.22 13.92 18.47
N ARG A 32 -14.21 13.13 18.95
CA ARG A 32 -15.62 13.22 18.55
C ARG A 32 -15.80 13.27 17.02
N LYS A 33 -14.89 12.62 16.30
CA LYS A 33 -14.90 12.52 14.83
C LYS A 33 -15.44 11.16 14.44
N SER A 34 -16.57 11.18 13.75
CA SER A 34 -17.13 10.04 13.02
C SER A 34 -16.66 10.12 11.57
N GLY A 35 -16.19 9.01 11.03
CA GLY A 35 -15.89 8.85 9.62
C GLY A 35 -16.66 7.66 9.05
N VAL A 36 -17.13 7.81 7.83
CA VAL A 36 -17.72 6.72 7.04
C VAL A 36 -16.88 6.61 5.78
N GLY A 37 -16.34 5.44 5.50
CA GLY A 37 -15.70 5.15 4.22
C GLY A 37 -16.55 4.25 3.35
N TYR A 38 -16.39 4.40 2.05
CA TYR A 38 -16.88 3.50 1.05
C TYR A 38 -15.67 2.89 0.35
N ALA A 39 -15.68 1.58 0.16
CA ALA A 39 -14.64 0.85 -0.54
C ALA A 39 -15.27 0.09 -1.71
N ALA A 40 -14.60 0.10 -2.84
CA ALA A 40 -14.92 -0.66 -4.02
C ALA A 40 -13.67 -1.44 -4.41
N ARG A 41 -13.84 -2.72 -4.70
CA ARG A 41 -12.79 -3.60 -5.18
C ARG A 41 -13.28 -4.29 -6.44
N TYR A 42 -12.54 -4.09 -7.51
CA TYR A 42 -12.74 -4.76 -8.78
C TYR A 42 -11.56 -5.72 -9.02
N ASN A 43 -11.86 -7.00 -9.16
CA ASN A 43 -10.90 -8.08 -9.31
C ASN A 43 -11.12 -8.79 -10.65
N THR A 44 -10.09 -8.85 -11.47
CA THR A 44 -10.02 -9.61 -12.74
C THR A 44 -8.77 -10.49 -12.69
N ASP A 45 -8.70 -11.57 -13.48
CA ASP A 45 -7.56 -12.52 -13.47
C ASP A 45 -6.17 -11.86 -13.58
N LYS A 46 -6.07 -10.72 -14.27
CA LYS A 46 -4.79 -10.02 -14.51
C LYS A 46 -4.68 -8.66 -13.81
N MET A 47 -5.76 -8.10 -13.29
CA MET A 47 -5.77 -6.75 -12.73
C MET A 47 -6.71 -6.63 -11.54
N VAL A 48 -6.30 -5.86 -10.56
CA VAL A 48 -7.10 -5.53 -9.37
C VAL A 48 -7.11 -4.03 -9.23
N ALA A 49 -8.29 -3.43 -9.33
CA ALA A 49 -8.50 -2.03 -9.01
C ALA A 49 -9.24 -1.93 -7.68
N THR A 50 -8.77 -1.09 -6.78
CA THR A 50 -9.48 -0.75 -5.55
C THR A 50 -9.63 0.75 -5.46
N GLY A 51 -10.79 1.20 -5.01
CA GLY A 51 -11.04 2.60 -4.71
C GLY A 51 -11.70 2.69 -3.35
N GLN A 52 -11.21 3.58 -2.51
CA GLN A 52 -11.78 3.86 -1.21
C GLN A 52 -11.95 5.37 -1.05
N VAL A 53 -13.08 5.77 -0.47
CA VAL A 53 -13.45 7.15 -0.22
C VAL A 53 -13.92 7.23 1.20
N ALA A 54 -13.11 7.81 2.07
CA ALA A 54 -13.45 8.11 3.44
C ALA A 54 -14.04 9.52 3.55
N SER A 55 -15.13 9.66 4.32
CA SER A 55 -15.79 10.93 4.62
C SER A 55 -14.92 11.87 5.46
N THR A 56 -13.78 11.37 5.97
CA THR A 56 -12.71 12.18 6.55
C THR A 56 -11.89 12.94 5.50
N GLY A 57 -12.24 12.79 4.21
CA GLY A 57 -11.62 13.51 3.11
C GLY A 57 -10.49 12.74 2.41
N MET A 58 -10.25 11.47 2.77
CA MET A 58 -9.24 10.65 2.11
C MET A 58 -9.87 9.85 0.98
N VAL A 59 -9.34 10.00 -0.23
CA VAL A 59 -9.67 9.16 -1.38
C VAL A 59 -8.40 8.40 -1.74
N ALA A 60 -8.43 7.08 -1.73
CA ALA A 60 -7.31 6.27 -2.21
C ALA A 60 -7.78 5.37 -3.35
N LEU A 61 -7.06 5.40 -4.45
CA LEU A 61 -7.27 4.58 -5.63
C LEU A 61 -6.00 3.77 -5.83
N SER A 62 -6.10 2.45 -5.85
CA SER A 62 -4.98 1.57 -6.11
C SER A 62 -5.31 0.69 -7.31
N TYR A 63 -4.34 0.51 -8.18
CA TYR A 63 -4.45 -0.33 -9.36
C TYR A 63 -3.22 -1.21 -9.45
N VAL A 64 -3.44 -2.52 -9.37
CA VAL A 64 -2.40 -3.53 -9.43
C VAL A 64 -2.63 -4.36 -10.67
N GLN A 65 -1.67 -4.35 -11.59
CA GLN A 65 -1.69 -5.15 -12.80
C GLN A 65 -0.58 -6.19 -12.77
N LYS A 66 -0.97 -7.46 -12.85
CA LYS A 66 -0.05 -8.57 -13.01
C LYS A 66 0.27 -8.71 -14.51
N VAL A 67 1.48 -8.34 -14.89
CA VAL A 67 1.95 -8.44 -16.29
C VAL A 67 2.47 -9.85 -16.58
N SER A 68 3.05 -10.51 -15.58
CA SER A 68 3.54 -11.89 -15.67
C SER A 68 3.50 -12.55 -14.29
N GLU A 69 3.70 -13.87 -14.19
CA GLU A 69 3.84 -14.56 -12.88
C GLU A 69 4.97 -13.99 -12.02
N LYS A 70 5.97 -13.37 -12.68
CA LYS A 70 7.14 -12.78 -12.02
C LYS A 70 7.06 -11.27 -11.88
N VAL A 71 6.15 -10.59 -12.58
CA VAL A 71 6.13 -9.11 -12.67
C VAL A 71 4.75 -8.57 -12.34
N SER A 72 4.69 -7.79 -11.27
CA SER A 72 3.50 -7.03 -10.89
C SER A 72 3.80 -5.54 -10.91
N LEU A 73 2.95 -4.76 -11.55
CA LEU A 73 2.98 -3.31 -11.50
C LEU A 73 1.86 -2.85 -10.57
N ALA A 74 2.15 -1.86 -9.75
CA ALA A 74 1.19 -1.23 -8.86
C ALA A 74 1.25 0.28 -9.05
N SER A 75 0.10 0.92 -9.10
CA SER A 75 -0.03 2.36 -9.08
C SER A 75 -1.06 2.73 -8.02
N ASP A 76 -0.65 3.58 -7.10
CA ASP A 76 -1.47 4.06 -6.00
C ASP A 76 -1.63 5.57 -6.15
N LEU A 77 -2.83 6.08 -5.95
CA LEU A 77 -3.14 7.49 -5.93
C LEU A 77 -3.93 7.75 -4.66
N MET A 78 -3.36 8.57 -3.79
CA MET A 78 -4.01 8.98 -2.56
C MET A 78 -4.19 10.49 -2.58
N TYR A 79 -5.42 10.90 -2.39
CA TYR A 79 -5.87 12.28 -2.42
C TYR A 79 -6.49 12.62 -1.07
N ASN A 80 -5.95 13.62 -0.39
CA ASN A 80 -6.47 14.10 0.87
C ASN A 80 -7.13 15.47 0.66
N TYR A 81 -8.45 15.53 0.77
CA TYR A 81 -9.24 16.75 0.60
C TYR A 81 -8.95 17.79 1.68
N MET A 82 -8.64 17.36 2.91
CA MET A 82 -8.43 18.28 4.03
C MET A 82 -7.08 19.01 3.93
N SER A 83 -6.01 18.30 3.54
CA SER A 83 -4.68 18.89 3.32
C SER A 83 -4.46 19.35 1.88
N ARG A 84 -5.37 19.02 0.95
CA ARG A 84 -5.22 19.19 -0.50
C ARG A 84 -3.94 18.54 -1.05
N GLU A 85 -3.43 17.54 -0.34
CA GLU A 85 -2.25 16.79 -0.75
C GLU A 85 -2.65 15.65 -1.67
N VAL A 86 -1.91 15.51 -2.76
CA VAL A 86 -2.06 14.42 -3.72
C VAL A 86 -0.74 13.69 -3.77
N SER A 87 -0.72 12.43 -3.34
CA SER A 87 0.43 11.55 -3.47
C SER A 87 0.09 10.46 -4.47
N THR A 88 0.82 10.43 -5.57
CA THR A 88 0.76 9.33 -6.54
C THR A 88 2.02 8.51 -6.40
N SER A 89 1.89 7.20 -6.19
CA SER A 89 3.00 6.27 -6.17
C SER A 89 2.89 5.29 -7.32
N ILE A 90 4.00 4.97 -7.95
CA ILE A 90 4.09 3.90 -8.95
C ILE A 90 5.17 2.94 -8.48
N GLY A 91 4.89 1.66 -8.48
CA GLY A 91 5.81 0.62 -8.09
C GLY A 91 5.77 -0.59 -9.00
N TYR A 92 6.84 -1.36 -8.93
CA TYR A 92 6.95 -2.65 -9.57
C TYR A 92 7.50 -3.66 -8.57
N ASP A 93 7.00 -4.89 -8.63
CA ASP A 93 7.46 -6.03 -7.85
C ASP A 93 7.88 -7.12 -8.85
N TYR A 94 9.14 -7.49 -8.78
CA TYR A 94 9.77 -8.49 -9.62
C TYR A 94 10.22 -9.66 -8.75
N ILE A 95 9.51 -10.78 -8.82
CA ILE A 95 9.72 -11.97 -8.02
C ILE A 95 10.39 -13.04 -8.89
N LEU A 96 11.65 -13.34 -8.60
CA LEU A 96 12.33 -14.53 -9.10
C LEU A 96 12.39 -15.60 -8.00
N ARG A 97 12.80 -16.82 -8.35
CA ARG A 97 12.98 -17.91 -7.39
C ARG A 97 14.01 -17.62 -6.30
N GLN A 98 15.05 -16.84 -6.62
CA GLN A 98 16.20 -16.57 -5.73
C GLN A 98 16.31 -15.11 -5.31
N CYS A 99 15.64 -14.18 -6.01
CA CYS A 99 15.68 -12.75 -5.68
C CYS A 99 14.28 -12.15 -5.83
N ARG A 100 13.95 -11.16 -5.01
CA ARG A 100 12.77 -10.33 -5.14
C ARG A 100 13.18 -8.87 -5.12
N LEU A 101 12.99 -8.20 -6.24
CA LEU A 101 13.27 -6.79 -6.39
C LEU A 101 11.95 -6.01 -6.39
N ARG A 102 11.84 -4.99 -5.56
CA ARG A 102 10.72 -4.05 -5.57
C ARG A 102 11.25 -2.64 -5.72
N GLY A 103 10.63 -1.88 -6.60
CA GLY A 103 10.87 -0.45 -6.73
C GLY A 103 9.55 0.28 -6.50
N LYS A 104 9.60 1.43 -5.84
CA LYS A 104 8.49 2.36 -5.70
C LYS A 104 9.01 3.78 -5.87
N ILE A 105 8.32 4.56 -6.66
CA ILE A 105 8.55 5.99 -6.86
C ILE A 105 7.29 6.70 -6.41
N ASP A 106 7.45 7.68 -5.53
CA ASP A 106 6.39 8.50 -5.00
C ASP A 106 6.46 9.92 -5.56
N SER A 107 5.31 10.55 -5.80
CA SER A 107 5.18 11.91 -6.31
C SER A 107 5.76 12.97 -5.37
N ASN A 108 5.96 12.63 -4.10
CA ASN A 108 6.60 13.52 -3.13
C ASN A 108 8.13 13.56 -3.26
N GLY A 109 8.70 12.91 -4.28
CA GLY A 109 10.15 12.86 -4.51
C GLY A 109 10.86 11.76 -3.72
N CYS A 110 10.11 10.85 -3.10
CA CYS A 110 10.64 9.67 -2.42
C CYS A 110 10.73 8.48 -3.38
N THR A 111 11.93 7.98 -3.61
CA THR A 111 12.17 6.75 -4.37
C THR A 111 12.70 5.68 -3.43
N SER A 112 12.02 4.54 -3.35
CA SER A 112 12.46 3.39 -2.55
C SER A 112 12.73 2.18 -3.43
N ALA A 113 13.84 1.52 -3.20
CA ALA A 113 14.20 0.24 -3.79
C ALA A 113 14.43 -0.79 -2.67
N PHE A 114 13.93 -1.99 -2.88
CA PHE A 114 14.06 -3.11 -1.95
C PHE A 114 14.48 -4.35 -2.74
N LEU A 115 15.59 -4.97 -2.34
CA LEU A 115 16.10 -6.18 -2.95
C LEU A 115 16.27 -7.23 -1.86
N GLU A 116 15.55 -8.33 -1.99
CA GLU A 116 15.67 -9.50 -1.14
C GLU A 116 16.31 -10.62 -1.97
N GLU A 117 17.41 -11.19 -1.50
CA GLU A 117 18.14 -12.26 -2.16
C GLU A 117 18.25 -13.46 -1.21
N ARG A 118 17.69 -14.58 -1.63
CA ARG A 118 17.69 -15.83 -0.89
C ARG A 118 18.84 -16.71 -1.39
N LEU A 119 19.91 -16.79 -0.62
CA LEU A 119 21.00 -17.71 -0.87
C LEU A 119 20.62 -19.14 -0.40
N SER A 120 21.07 -20.14 -1.15
CA SER A 120 20.80 -21.56 -0.87
C SER A 120 21.37 -22.09 0.46
N MET A 121 22.12 -21.29 1.22
CA MET A 121 22.72 -21.66 2.52
C MET A 121 21.87 -21.23 3.73
N GLY A 122 20.55 -21.01 3.58
CA GLY A 122 19.68 -20.56 4.69
C GLY A 122 19.82 -19.06 5.04
N LEU A 123 20.55 -18.31 4.20
CA LEU A 123 20.77 -16.87 4.37
C LEU A 123 19.81 -16.09 3.48
N ASN A 124 19.08 -15.16 4.07
CA ASN A 124 18.29 -14.16 3.35
C ASN A 124 18.95 -12.80 3.50
N PHE A 125 19.41 -12.24 2.39
CA PHE A 125 20.02 -10.93 2.34
C PHE A 125 19.00 -9.91 1.87
N ILE A 126 18.82 -8.86 2.64
CA ILE A 126 17.82 -7.82 2.38
C ILE A 126 18.56 -6.50 2.25
N LEU A 127 18.38 -5.83 1.13
CA LEU A 127 18.84 -4.48 0.87
C LEU A 127 17.62 -3.58 0.71
N SER A 128 17.64 -2.44 1.38
CA SER A 128 16.64 -1.41 1.28
C SER A 128 17.33 -0.07 1.09
N ALA A 129 16.86 0.71 0.14
CA ALA A 129 17.33 2.05 -0.12
C ALA A 129 16.10 2.94 -0.28
N GLU A 130 16.04 4.02 0.49
CA GLU A 130 15.03 5.05 0.36
C GLU A 130 15.72 6.39 0.17
N ILE A 131 15.33 7.09 -0.88
CA ILE A 131 15.92 8.35 -1.31
C ILE A 131 14.80 9.38 -1.30
N ASP A 132 14.84 10.32 -0.38
CA ASP A 132 13.95 11.49 -0.36
C ASP A 132 14.68 12.66 -1.04
N HIS A 133 14.31 12.94 -2.29
CA HIS A 133 14.94 14.01 -3.07
C HIS A 133 14.57 15.41 -2.55
N SER A 134 13.39 15.54 -1.92
CA SER A 134 12.92 16.83 -1.39
C SER A 134 13.71 17.23 -0.14
N LYS A 135 14.01 16.29 0.74
CA LYS A 135 14.77 16.53 1.98
C LYS A 135 16.28 16.32 1.80
N LYS A 136 16.69 15.74 0.66
CA LYS A 136 18.07 15.28 0.40
C LYS A 136 18.54 14.27 1.46
N ASP A 137 17.60 13.49 1.98
CA ASP A 137 17.87 12.44 2.94
C ASP A 137 17.96 11.10 2.21
N TYR A 138 19.07 10.41 2.44
CA TYR A 138 19.36 9.11 1.84
C TYR A 138 19.47 8.08 2.95
N LYS A 139 18.55 7.13 2.97
CA LYS A 139 18.50 6.06 3.96
C LYS A 139 18.80 4.74 3.27
N PHE A 140 19.92 4.13 3.66
CA PHE A 140 20.30 2.80 3.20
C PHE A 140 20.25 1.86 4.39
N GLY A 141 19.59 0.72 4.22
CA GLY A 141 19.50 -0.33 5.22
C GLY A 141 19.84 -1.66 4.57
N PHE A 142 20.65 -2.46 5.26
CA PHE A 142 20.87 -3.84 4.91
C PHE A 142 20.49 -4.71 6.10
N GLY A 143 19.91 -5.87 5.82
CA GLY A 143 19.53 -6.88 6.79
C GLY A 143 20.04 -8.22 6.31
N LEU A 144 20.54 -9.02 7.24
CA LEU A 144 20.87 -10.41 6.97
C LEU A 144 20.08 -11.24 7.96
N THR A 145 19.19 -12.08 7.45
CA THR A 145 18.42 -13.02 8.25
C THR A 145 18.99 -14.40 8.03
N VAL A 146 19.46 -15.03 9.09
CA VAL A 146 19.88 -16.43 9.10
C VAL A 146 18.69 -17.25 9.58
N GLY A 147 18.12 -18.07 8.70
CA GLY A 147 17.09 -19.04 9.06
C GLY A 147 17.70 -20.43 9.14
N GLU A 148 17.62 -21.03 10.33
CA GLU A 148 17.97 -22.43 10.61
C GLU A 148 17.17 -23.41 9.74
#